data_AF-A0A416TMB1-F1
#
_entry.id   AF-A0A416TMB1-F1
#
_cell.length_a   1.000
_cell.length_b   1.000
_cell.length_c   1.000
_cell.angle_alpha   90.00
_cell.angle_beta   90.00
_cell.angle_gamma   90.00
#
_symmetry.space_group_name_H-M   'P 1'
#
loop_
_entity.id
_entity.type
_entity.pdbx_description
1 polymer ?
#
loop_
_entity_poly.entity_id
_entity_poly.type
_entity_poly.pdbx_seq_one_letter_code
_entity_poly.pdbx_strand_id
1 'polypeptide(L)'
;MVDDKKTTFSPSVTTLSEKYSEAVSLYATTDMTSKQIASQCGVSLSAFRVYLRRHHRDLVLRRYGVEADSNELASIKLRGRRGQTPAAYHKYKEAIEACDNLSYIEFNISQIARQFNLDGTSLSNQLKLHYPEILERREKTRVRLGLADNFLKSTASKYAGAIESLRTTPRLLAQVASEYGFNPDTFRDYLHRHEPELAVSNAAKLRMKRKIQ
;
A
#
# COMPACT_ATOMS: atom_id res chain seq x y z
N MET A 1 -45.31 18.19 -54.81
CA MET A 1 -44.07 18.69 -54.21
C MET A 1 -44.20 18.59 -52.70
N VAL A 2 -43.44 17.70 -52.07
CA VAL A 2 -43.35 17.60 -50.61
C VAL A 2 -41.88 17.83 -50.28
N ASP A 3 -41.59 18.93 -49.59
CA ASP A 3 -40.25 19.38 -49.23
C ASP A 3 -39.66 18.55 -48.09
N ASP A 4 -38.71 17.67 -48.41
CA ASP A 4 -37.91 16.93 -47.42
C ASP A 4 -36.75 17.80 -46.91
N LYS A 5 -36.95 18.43 -45.74
CA LYS A 5 -35.86 19.07 -44.98
C LYS A 5 -35.05 17.99 -44.24
N LYS A 6 -33.96 17.52 -44.86
CA LYS A 6 -32.90 16.80 -44.12
C LYS A 6 -32.03 17.80 -43.35
N THR A 7 -32.36 17.97 -42.07
CA THR A 7 -31.48 18.57 -41.06
C THR A 7 -30.25 17.68 -40.88
N THR A 8 -29.11 18.11 -41.42
CA THR A 8 -27.81 17.47 -41.20
C THR A 8 -27.26 17.90 -39.84
N PHE A 9 -27.51 17.11 -38.80
CA PHE A 9 -26.78 17.21 -37.53
C PHE A 9 -25.37 16.62 -37.72
N SER A 10 -24.38 17.48 -37.88
CA SER A 10 -22.97 17.10 -37.93
C SER A 10 -22.39 17.16 -36.50
N PRO A 11 -21.99 16.03 -35.89
CA PRO A 11 -21.27 16.07 -34.63
C PRO A 11 -19.85 16.60 -34.93
N SER A 12 -19.55 17.81 -34.48
CA SER A 12 -18.19 18.34 -34.50
C SER A 12 -17.31 17.46 -33.60
N VAL A 13 -16.55 16.56 -34.21
CA VAL A 13 -15.49 15.80 -33.53
C VAL A 13 -14.41 16.80 -33.13
N THR A 14 -14.60 17.46 -31.98
CA THR A 14 -13.60 18.38 -31.43
C THR A 14 -12.38 17.54 -31.11
N THR A 15 -11.26 17.80 -31.78
CA THR A 15 -10.04 17.04 -31.54
C THR A 15 -9.57 17.30 -30.10
N LEU A 16 -8.90 16.34 -29.47
CA LEU A 16 -8.43 16.49 -28.08
C LEU A 16 -7.52 17.72 -27.90
N SER A 17 -6.83 18.13 -28.97
CA SER A 17 -6.01 19.35 -29.02
C SER A 17 -6.85 20.63 -28.96
N GLU A 18 -7.95 20.69 -29.71
CA GLU A 18 -8.88 21.82 -29.68
C GLU A 18 -9.49 22.01 -28.29
N LYS A 19 -9.88 20.90 -27.63
CA LYS A 19 -10.50 20.92 -26.30
C LYS A 19 -9.66 21.62 -25.23
N TYR A 20 -8.33 21.49 -25.26
CA TYR A 20 -7.44 22.06 -24.23
C TYR A 20 -6.68 23.30 -24.71
N SER A 21 -6.85 23.71 -25.97
CA SER A 21 -6.10 24.80 -26.59
C SER A 21 -6.12 26.10 -25.77
N GLU A 22 -7.31 26.55 -25.38
CA GLU A 22 -7.49 27.75 -24.56
C GLU A 22 -6.84 27.60 -23.18
N ALA A 23 -7.05 26.45 -22.53
CA ALA A 23 -6.50 26.17 -21.20
C ALA A 23 -4.95 26.14 -21.22
N VAL A 24 -4.35 25.61 -22.28
CA VAL A 24 -2.89 25.61 -22.48
C VAL A 24 -2.37 27.03 -22.69
N SER A 25 -3.06 27.85 -23.49
CA SER A 25 -2.70 29.25 -23.71
C SER A 25 -2.69 30.05 -22.40
N LEU A 26 -3.74 29.92 -21.59
CA LEU A 26 -3.81 30.54 -20.27
C LEU A 26 -2.70 30.01 -19.33
N TYR A 27 -2.38 28.73 -19.39
CA TYR A 27 -1.32 28.15 -18.56
C TYR A 27 0.07 28.69 -18.93
N ALA A 28 0.31 28.98 -20.21
CA ALA A 28 1.59 29.48 -20.71
C ALA A 28 1.79 30.98 -20.44
N THR A 29 0.72 31.77 -20.50
CA THR A 29 0.79 33.24 -20.55
C THR A 29 0.41 33.94 -19.25
N THR A 30 -0.19 33.22 -18.30
CA THR A 30 -0.68 33.80 -17.03
C THR A 30 -0.06 33.10 -15.82
N ASP A 31 -0.20 33.69 -14.64
CA ASP A 31 0.15 33.08 -13.34
C ASP A 31 -1.01 32.29 -12.70
N MET A 32 -2.11 32.08 -13.43
CA MET A 32 -3.29 31.38 -12.90
C MET A 32 -2.98 29.92 -12.56
N THR A 33 -3.44 29.44 -11.42
CA THR A 33 -3.30 28.03 -11.06
C THR A 33 -4.04 27.13 -12.05
N SER A 34 -3.59 25.87 -12.24
CA SER A 34 -4.32 24.91 -13.08
C SER A 34 -5.78 24.73 -12.67
N LYS A 35 -6.11 24.98 -11.38
CA LYS A 35 -7.48 24.91 -10.87
C LYS A 35 -8.33 26.07 -11.40
N GLN A 36 -7.81 27.29 -11.35
CA GLN A 36 -8.49 28.47 -11.88
C GLN A 36 -8.70 28.34 -13.40
N ILE A 37 -7.67 27.93 -14.13
CA ILE A 37 -7.74 27.71 -15.59
C ILE A 37 -8.76 26.63 -15.94
N ALA A 38 -8.71 25.48 -15.25
CA ALA A 38 -9.64 24.38 -15.51
C ALA A 38 -11.11 24.80 -15.28
N SER A 39 -11.36 25.58 -14.22
CA SER A 39 -12.67 26.14 -13.94
C SER A 39 -13.13 27.12 -15.01
N GLN A 40 -12.23 27.99 -15.48
CA GLN A 40 -12.53 29.01 -16.47
C GLN A 40 -12.84 28.41 -17.85
N CYS A 41 -12.04 27.42 -18.28
CA CYS A 41 -12.21 26.77 -19.58
C CYS A 41 -13.22 25.62 -19.56
N GLY A 42 -13.90 25.36 -18.44
CA GLY A 42 -14.87 24.27 -18.32
C GLY A 42 -14.27 22.86 -18.52
N VAL A 43 -12.98 22.67 -18.22
CA VAL A 43 -12.29 21.38 -18.36
C VAL A 43 -12.07 20.71 -17.00
N SER A 44 -11.98 19.37 -16.99
CA SER A 44 -11.63 18.64 -15.78
C SER A 44 -10.19 18.95 -15.35
N LEU A 45 -10.01 19.36 -14.09
CA LEU A 45 -8.70 19.65 -13.51
C LEU A 45 -7.75 18.46 -13.60
N SER A 46 -8.23 17.25 -13.31
CA SER A 46 -7.40 16.04 -13.33
C SER A 46 -6.96 15.72 -14.76
N ALA A 47 -7.89 15.78 -15.72
CA ALA A 47 -7.61 15.52 -17.13
C ALA A 47 -6.67 16.57 -17.73
N PHE A 48 -6.89 17.85 -17.44
CA PHE A 48 -6.04 18.95 -17.87
C PHE A 48 -4.60 18.80 -17.36
N ARG A 49 -4.42 18.45 -16.08
CA ARG A 49 -3.09 18.19 -15.50
C ARG A 49 -2.37 17.02 -16.16
N VAL A 50 -3.10 15.97 -16.56
CA VAL A 50 -2.52 14.83 -17.30
C VAL A 50 -2.12 15.27 -18.70
N TYR A 51 -2.99 16.02 -19.39
CA TYR A 51 -2.74 16.55 -20.73
C TYR A 51 -1.47 17.41 -20.77
N LEU A 52 -1.34 18.37 -19.85
CA LEU A 52 -0.14 19.20 -19.72
C LEU A 52 1.13 18.36 -19.53
N ARG A 53 1.12 17.36 -18.64
CA ARG A 53 2.31 16.51 -18.40
C ARG A 53 2.73 15.69 -19.61
N ARG A 54 1.80 15.36 -20.51
CA ARG A 54 2.03 14.48 -21.66
C ARG A 54 2.38 15.27 -22.92
N HIS A 55 1.73 16.41 -23.15
CA HIS A 55 1.84 17.17 -24.41
C HIS A 55 2.58 18.50 -24.25
N HIS A 56 2.59 19.08 -23.05
CA HIS A 56 3.19 20.40 -22.79
C HIS A 56 4.07 20.35 -21.53
N ARG A 57 4.94 19.34 -21.47
CA ARG A 57 5.79 19.08 -20.30
C ARG A 57 6.81 20.20 -20.09
N ASP A 58 7.26 20.80 -21.17
CA ASP A 58 8.07 22.02 -21.22
C ASP A 58 7.39 23.18 -20.47
N LEU A 59 6.11 23.45 -20.72
CA LEU A 59 5.37 24.51 -20.02
C LEU A 59 5.27 24.24 -18.53
N VAL A 60 5.08 22.97 -18.14
CA VAL A 60 5.08 22.59 -16.73
C VAL A 60 6.45 22.85 -16.12
N LEU A 61 7.54 22.40 -16.74
CA LEU A 61 8.91 22.60 -16.25
C LEU A 61 9.28 24.08 -16.09
N ARG A 62 8.97 24.91 -17.10
CA ARG A 62 9.16 26.36 -17.08
C ARG A 62 8.49 27.02 -15.88
N ARG A 63 7.26 26.62 -15.55
CA ARG A 63 6.53 27.15 -14.37
C ARG A 63 7.16 26.79 -13.03
N TYR A 64 7.99 25.76 -12.99
CA TYR A 64 8.77 25.39 -11.81
C TYR A 64 10.22 25.93 -11.88
N GLY A 65 10.53 26.82 -12.83
CA GLY A 65 11.85 27.42 -13.00
C GLY A 65 12.90 26.46 -13.56
N VAL A 66 12.48 25.41 -14.27
CA VAL A 66 13.38 24.44 -14.88
C VAL A 66 13.38 24.64 -16.39
N GLU A 67 14.49 25.19 -16.90
CA GLU A 67 14.78 25.25 -18.32
C GLU A 67 15.50 23.96 -18.73
N ALA A 68 14.95 23.27 -19.73
CA ALA A 68 15.47 21.98 -20.16
C ALA A 68 15.27 21.77 -21.66
N ASP A 69 16.26 21.16 -22.30
CA ASP A 69 16.20 20.82 -23.71
C ASP A 69 15.20 19.70 -23.98
N SER A 70 14.61 19.69 -25.18
CA SER A 70 13.54 18.75 -25.59
C SER A 70 13.87 17.27 -25.33
N ASN A 71 15.14 16.88 -25.42
CA ASN A 71 15.59 15.50 -25.21
C ASN A 71 15.60 15.07 -23.73
N GLU A 72 15.61 16.01 -22.78
CA GLU A 72 15.70 15.71 -21.34
C GLU A 72 14.38 15.90 -20.58
N LEU A 73 13.35 16.48 -21.22
CA LEU A 73 12.08 16.81 -20.57
C LEU A 73 11.48 15.60 -19.81
N ALA A 74 11.51 14.41 -20.42
CA ALA A 74 10.91 13.20 -19.85
C ALA A 74 11.61 12.69 -18.58
N SER A 75 12.93 12.84 -18.48
CA SER A 75 13.75 12.33 -17.37
C SER A 75 13.77 13.28 -16.16
N ILE A 76 13.49 14.56 -16.37
CA ILE A 76 13.53 15.58 -15.31
C ILE A 76 12.37 15.40 -14.33
N LYS A 77 12.71 15.28 -13.04
CA LYS A 77 11.73 15.17 -11.95
C LYS A 77 11.41 16.56 -11.37
N LEU A 78 10.18 17.04 -11.60
CA LEU A 78 9.65 18.30 -11.03
C LEU A 78 9.61 18.32 -9.48
N ARG A 79 9.53 17.15 -8.86
CA ARG A 79 9.65 17.00 -7.40
C ARG A 79 10.89 16.16 -7.15
N GLY A 80 11.93 16.78 -6.62
CA GLY A 80 13.02 16.05 -5.98
C GLY A 80 12.52 15.23 -4.79
N ARG A 81 13.40 14.40 -4.20
CA ARG A 81 13.18 13.86 -2.85
C ARG A 81 13.19 15.06 -1.88
N ARG A 82 12.07 15.76 -1.75
CA ARG A 82 11.90 16.74 -0.68
C ARG A 82 12.01 15.97 0.63
N GLY A 83 12.80 16.49 1.56
CA GLY A 83 12.83 16.00 2.94
C GLY A 83 11.43 16.04 3.56
N GLN A 84 11.30 15.48 4.76
CA GLN A 84 10.04 15.50 5.48
C GLN A 84 9.58 16.95 5.65
N THR A 85 8.33 17.26 5.31
CA THR A 85 7.79 18.61 5.55
C THR A 85 7.62 18.84 7.05
N PRO A 86 7.74 20.08 7.56
CA PRO A 86 7.51 20.36 8.99
C PRO A 86 6.15 19.89 9.50
N ALA A 87 5.10 20.04 8.68
CA ALA A 87 3.76 19.54 9.01
C ALA A 87 3.72 18.00 9.11
N ALA A 88 4.40 17.28 8.20
CA ALA A 88 4.51 15.82 8.29
C ALA A 88 5.37 15.39 9.48
N TYR A 89 6.42 16.15 9.82
CA TYR A 89 7.20 15.92 11.03
C TYR A 89 6.30 15.96 12.28
N HIS A 90 5.57 17.06 12.49
CA HIS A 90 4.66 17.16 13.63
C HIS A 90 3.56 16.11 13.63
N LYS A 91 2.98 15.78 12.46
CA LYS A 91 1.94 14.76 12.34
C LYS A 91 2.40 13.37 12.82
N TYR A 92 3.62 12.97 12.48
CA TYR A 92 4.11 11.62 12.74
C TYR A 92 5.03 11.51 13.96
N LYS A 93 5.45 12.64 14.55
CA LYS A 93 6.49 12.71 15.60
C LYS A 93 6.28 11.68 16.71
N GLU A 94 5.13 11.73 17.39
CA GLU A 94 4.85 10.87 18.55
C GLU A 94 4.82 9.38 18.17
N ALA A 95 4.26 9.05 17.00
CA ALA A 95 4.21 7.67 16.52
C ALA A 95 5.58 7.14 16.08
N ILE A 96 6.46 8.00 15.56
CA ILE A 96 7.85 7.66 15.23
C ILE A 96 8.64 7.42 16.53
N GLU A 97 8.49 8.28 17.53
CA GLU A 97 9.09 8.10 18.86
C GLU A 97 8.62 6.79 19.50
N ALA A 98 7.33 6.45 19.39
CA ALA A 98 6.81 5.17 19.84
C ALA A 98 7.41 3.97 19.08
N CYS A 99 7.61 4.08 17.76
CA CYS A 99 8.26 3.03 16.98
C CYS A 99 9.71 2.74 17.40
N ASP A 100 10.43 3.73 17.93
CA ASP A 100 11.81 3.58 18.44
C ASP A 100 11.86 3.23 19.94
N ASN A 101 10.72 3.24 20.63
CA ASN A 101 10.64 3.00 22.07
C ASN A 101 10.37 1.52 22.40
N LEU A 102 11.19 0.94 23.28
CA LEU A 102 11.04 -0.43 23.77
C LEU A 102 9.69 -0.69 24.46
N SER A 103 9.07 0.31 25.09
CA SER A 103 7.73 0.16 25.70
C SER A 103 6.65 -0.21 24.68
N TYR A 104 6.86 0.07 23.40
CA TYR A 104 5.93 -0.25 22.32
C TYR A 104 6.41 -1.45 21.48
N ILE A 105 7.50 -2.12 21.89
CA ILE A 105 8.16 -3.13 21.05
C ILE A 105 7.22 -4.27 20.66
N GLU A 106 6.24 -4.62 21.49
CA GLU A 106 5.27 -5.69 21.27
C GLU A 106 4.28 -5.38 20.15
N PHE A 107 3.92 -4.11 19.96
CA PHE A 107 2.96 -3.70 18.94
C PHE A 107 3.62 -3.65 17.56
N ASN A 108 2.94 -4.11 16.50
CA ASN A 108 3.42 -3.85 15.13
C ASN A 108 3.15 -2.39 14.73
N ILE A 109 3.77 -1.95 13.63
CA ILE A 109 3.69 -0.54 13.16
C ILE A 109 2.23 -0.10 12.95
N SER A 110 1.36 -0.99 12.44
CA SER A 110 -0.06 -0.68 12.22
C SER A 110 -0.86 -0.60 13.52
N GLN A 111 -0.46 -1.30 14.57
CA GLN A 111 -1.05 -1.18 15.91
C GLN A 111 -0.62 0.13 16.56
N ILE A 112 0.67 0.47 16.47
CA ILE A 112 1.19 1.77 16.93
C ILE A 112 0.47 2.91 16.21
N ALA A 113 0.39 2.87 14.88
CA ALA A 113 -0.31 3.90 14.10
C ALA A 113 -1.74 4.14 14.62
N ARG A 114 -2.49 3.07 14.91
CA ARG A 114 -3.86 3.19 15.45
C ARG A 114 -3.91 3.82 16.84
N GLN A 115 -2.95 3.54 17.72
CA GLN A 115 -2.86 4.20 19.04
C GLN A 115 -2.70 5.72 18.92
N PHE A 116 -2.06 6.20 17.84
CA PHE A 116 -1.86 7.61 17.55
C PHE A 116 -2.87 8.18 16.52
N ASN A 117 -3.96 7.46 16.21
CA ASN A 117 -4.97 7.88 15.23
C ASN A 117 -4.42 8.13 13.81
N LEU A 118 -3.46 7.33 13.39
CA LEU A 118 -2.81 7.39 12.08
C LEU A 118 -3.13 6.17 11.21
N ASP A 119 -2.99 6.35 9.90
CA ASP A 119 -3.01 5.24 8.93
C ASP A 119 -1.68 4.47 8.98
N GLY A 120 -1.77 3.15 9.17
CA GLY A 120 -0.60 2.26 9.28
C GLY A 120 0.26 2.23 8.02
N THR A 121 -0.36 2.30 6.84
CA THR A 121 0.38 2.33 5.56
C THR A 121 1.20 3.60 5.43
N SER A 122 0.59 4.74 5.78
CA SER A 122 1.21 6.06 5.74
C SER A 122 2.38 6.17 6.73
N LEU A 123 2.21 5.71 7.98
CA LEU A 123 3.30 5.68 8.96
C LEU A 123 4.44 4.77 8.51
N SER A 124 4.14 3.60 7.97
CA SER A 124 5.16 2.67 7.46
C SER A 124 5.96 3.28 6.31
N ASN A 125 5.29 3.96 5.36
CA ASN A 125 5.97 4.69 4.28
C ASN A 125 6.83 5.85 4.82
N GLN A 126 6.35 6.56 5.85
CA GLN A 126 7.10 7.64 6.49
C GLN A 126 8.41 7.13 7.09
N LEU A 127 8.36 6.01 7.83
CA LEU A 127 9.53 5.37 8.43
C LEU A 127 10.51 4.87 7.36
N LYS A 128 10.02 4.19 6.31
CA LYS A 128 10.87 3.70 5.22
C LYS A 128 11.62 4.82 4.50
N LEU A 129 10.98 5.98 4.34
CA LEU A 129 11.54 7.08 3.55
C LEU A 129 12.48 7.98 4.37
N HIS A 130 12.21 8.18 5.66
CA HIS A 130 12.90 9.17 6.48
C HIS A 130 13.61 8.62 7.71
N TYR A 131 13.25 7.42 8.18
CA TYR A 131 13.78 6.81 9.40
C TYR A 131 14.01 5.28 9.25
N PRO A 132 14.73 4.84 8.20
CA PRO A 132 14.92 3.41 7.94
C PRO A 132 15.65 2.70 9.09
N GLU A 133 16.53 3.39 9.79
CA GLU A 133 17.30 2.87 10.92
C GLU A 133 16.40 2.44 12.09
N ILE A 134 15.29 3.15 12.34
CA ILE A 134 14.34 2.78 13.39
C ILE A 134 13.73 1.42 13.06
N LEU A 135 13.33 1.20 11.80
CA LEU A 135 12.75 -0.07 11.36
C LEU A 135 13.75 -1.23 11.53
N GLU A 136 14.99 -1.04 11.11
CA GLU A 136 16.02 -2.08 11.22
C GLU A 136 16.33 -2.45 12.67
N ARG A 137 16.56 -1.46 13.54
CA ARG A 137 16.84 -1.70 14.97
C ARG A 137 15.67 -2.37 15.66
N ARG A 138 14.46 -1.88 15.38
CA ARG A 138 13.23 -2.41 15.93
C ARG A 138 13.03 -3.86 15.53
N GLU A 139 13.17 -4.19 14.25
CA GLU A 139 12.95 -5.56 13.76
C GLU A 139 13.96 -6.54 14.36
N LYS A 140 15.25 -6.17 14.42
CA LYS A 140 16.27 -6.95 15.13
C LYS A 140 15.88 -7.20 16.59
N THR A 141 15.35 -6.18 17.26
CA THR A 141 14.92 -6.28 18.65
C THR A 141 13.70 -7.19 18.80
N ARG A 142 12.69 -7.08 17.93
CA ARG A 142 11.53 -7.98 17.90
C ARG A 142 11.96 -9.43 17.68
N VAL A 143 12.82 -9.69 16.70
CA VAL A 143 13.33 -11.04 16.40
C VAL A 143 14.05 -11.63 17.61
N ARG A 144 14.94 -10.87 18.25
CA ARG A 144 15.65 -11.31 19.47
C ARG A 144 14.69 -11.65 20.61
N LEU A 145 13.58 -10.94 20.72
CA LEU A 145 12.54 -11.17 21.73
C LEU A 145 11.48 -12.19 21.29
N GLY A 146 11.61 -12.81 20.11
CA GLY A 146 10.64 -13.78 19.58
C GLY A 146 9.31 -13.17 19.11
N LEU A 147 9.24 -11.85 18.92
CA LEU A 147 8.03 -11.08 18.60
C LEU A 147 7.80 -10.90 17.08
N ALA A 148 8.28 -11.79 16.23
CA ALA A 148 8.26 -11.61 14.77
C ALA A 148 6.83 -11.35 14.21
N ASP A 149 6.73 -10.44 13.23
CA ASP A 149 5.50 -9.78 12.76
C ASP A 149 4.43 -10.68 12.09
N ASN A 150 4.61 -12.00 12.05
CA ASN A 150 3.68 -12.91 11.37
C ASN A 150 2.63 -13.57 12.26
N PHE A 151 2.60 -13.25 13.55
CA PHE A 151 1.48 -13.62 14.40
C PHE A 151 0.33 -12.63 14.23
N LEU A 152 -0.40 -12.74 13.11
CA LEU A 152 -1.79 -12.33 13.16
C LEU A 152 -2.42 -13.13 14.30
N LYS A 153 -2.74 -12.46 15.40
CA LYS A 153 -3.46 -13.05 16.54
C LYS A 153 -4.70 -13.82 16.08
N SER A 154 -5.28 -13.44 14.95
CA SER A 154 -6.37 -14.16 14.27
C SER A 154 -5.96 -15.51 13.67
N THR A 155 -4.74 -15.70 13.16
CA THR A 155 -4.27 -16.98 12.60
C THR A 155 -3.98 -17.99 13.71
N ALA A 156 -3.39 -17.54 14.83
CA ALA A 156 -3.21 -18.40 16.01
C ALA A 156 -4.56 -18.76 16.65
N SER A 157 -5.47 -17.79 16.82
CA SER A 157 -6.85 -18.06 17.24
C SER A 157 -7.58 -19.00 16.29
N LYS A 158 -7.37 -18.86 14.97
CA LYS A 158 -7.98 -19.74 13.95
C LYS A 158 -7.62 -21.20 14.18
N TYR A 159 -6.37 -21.50 14.54
CA TYR A 159 -5.91 -22.88 14.72
C TYR A 159 -6.02 -23.40 16.16
N ALA A 160 -6.32 -22.55 17.14
CA ALA A 160 -6.31 -22.91 18.57
C ALA A 160 -7.16 -24.16 18.89
N GLY A 161 -8.42 -24.20 18.43
CA GLY A 161 -9.30 -25.35 18.68
C GLY A 161 -8.81 -26.65 18.03
N ALA A 162 -8.18 -26.57 16.85
CA ALA A 162 -7.60 -27.73 16.18
C ALA A 162 -6.32 -28.22 16.88
N ILE A 163 -5.51 -27.30 17.40
CA ILE A 163 -4.29 -27.61 18.16
C ILE A 163 -4.65 -28.31 19.48
N GLU A 164 -5.63 -27.80 20.22
CA GLU A 164 -6.12 -28.44 21.45
C GLU A 164 -6.64 -29.85 21.18
N SER A 165 -7.49 -30.00 20.16
CA SER A 165 -8.03 -31.31 19.76
C SER A 165 -6.93 -32.30 19.33
N LEU A 166 -5.85 -31.81 18.72
CA LEU A 166 -4.71 -32.64 18.33
C LEU A 166 -3.85 -33.07 19.53
N ARG A 167 -3.76 -32.23 20.57
CA ARG A 167 -3.06 -32.57 21.83
C ARG A 167 -3.78 -33.70 22.57
N THR A 168 -5.12 -33.67 22.58
CA THR A 168 -5.96 -34.68 23.25
C THR A 168 -6.09 -35.96 22.42
N THR A 169 -6.26 -35.83 21.10
CA THR A 169 -6.57 -36.97 20.21
C THR A 169 -5.62 -36.98 19.00
N PRO A 170 -4.53 -37.77 19.07
CA PRO A 170 -3.56 -37.87 17.98
C PRO A 170 -4.18 -38.48 16.72
N ARG A 171 -4.15 -37.74 15.60
CA ARG A 171 -4.67 -38.15 14.28
C ARG A 171 -3.97 -37.40 13.14
N LEU A 172 -4.25 -37.81 11.90
CA LEU A 172 -3.58 -37.23 10.72
C LEU A 172 -3.88 -35.73 10.62
N LEU A 173 -2.85 -34.92 10.35
CA LEU A 173 -3.01 -33.46 10.23
C LEU A 173 -4.00 -33.07 9.12
N ALA A 174 -4.04 -33.83 8.03
CA ALA A 174 -5.01 -33.64 6.95
C ALA A 174 -6.45 -33.91 7.40
N GLN A 175 -6.65 -34.87 8.30
CA GLN A 175 -7.95 -35.17 8.87
C GLN A 175 -8.41 -34.03 9.79
N VAL A 176 -7.53 -33.55 10.68
CA VAL A 176 -7.84 -32.39 11.55
C VAL A 176 -8.11 -31.13 10.72
N ALA A 177 -7.32 -30.89 9.67
CA ALA A 177 -7.55 -29.78 8.77
C ALA A 177 -8.95 -29.85 8.14
N SER A 178 -9.37 -31.03 7.67
CA SER A 178 -10.72 -31.21 7.09
C SER A 178 -11.83 -31.01 8.12
N GLU A 179 -11.66 -31.51 9.35
CA GLU A 179 -12.66 -31.38 10.44
C GLU A 179 -12.91 -29.92 10.81
N TYR A 180 -11.88 -29.08 10.76
CA TYR A 180 -11.95 -27.66 11.11
C TYR A 180 -12.05 -26.73 9.88
N GLY A 181 -12.21 -27.28 8.67
CA GLY A 181 -12.39 -26.49 7.45
C GLY A 181 -11.13 -25.74 6.99
N PHE A 182 -9.94 -26.27 7.25
CA PHE A 182 -8.65 -25.69 6.86
C PHE A 182 -8.06 -26.37 5.63
N ASN A 183 -7.25 -25.62 4.89
CA ASN A 183 -6.36 -26.21 3.88
C ASN A 183 -5.29 -27.07 4.58
N PRO A 184 -5.14 -28.36 4.22
CA PRO A 184 -4.20 -29.28 4.89
C PRO A 184 -2.74 -28.85 4.84
N ASP A 185 -2.27 -28.32 3.71
CA ASP A 185 -0.87 -27.94 3.53
C ASP A 185 -0.54 -26.69 4.32
N THR A 186 -1.47 -25.72 4.33
CA THR A 186 -1.33 -24.49 5.12
C THR A 186 -1.32 -24.79 6.62
N PHE A 187 -2.19 -25.69 7.10
CA PHE A 187 -2.23 -26.10 8.51
C PHE A 187 -0.98 -26.88 8.91
N ARG A 188 -0.46 -27.74 8.03
CA ARG A 188 0.79 -28.47 8.25
C ARG A 188 1.99 -27.53 8.34
N ASP A 189 2.13 -26.61 7.39
CA ASP A 189 3.22 -25.63 7.39
C ASP A 189 3.16 -24.73 8.64
N TYR A 190 1.96 -24.33 9.05
CA TYR A 190 1.74 -23.60 10.30
C TYR A 190 2.24 -24.39 11.53
N LEU A 191 1.83 -25.66 11.68
CA LEU A 191 2.26 -26.50 12.80
C LEU A 191 3.78 -26.71 12.81
N HIS A 192 4.42 -26.90 11.66
CA HIS A 192 5.87 -27.03 11.62
C HIS A 192 6.61 -25.76 12.00
N ARG A 193 6.07 -24.59 11.63
CA ARG A 193 6.71 -23.30 11.93
C ARG A 193 6.50 -22.85 13.37
N HIS A 194 5.36 -23.19 13.99
CA HIS A 194 4.94 -22.62 15.26
C HIS A 194 4.78 -23.62 16.41
N GLU A 195 4.47 -24.88 16.13
CA GLU A 195 4.29 -25.95 17.13
C GLU A 195 5.04 -27.23 16.70
N PRO A 196 6.36 -27.17 16.41
CA PRO A 196 7.10 -28.29 15.81
C PRO A 196 7.09 -29.53 16.72
N GLU A 197 7.14 -29.33 18.05
CA GLU A 197 7.10 -30.41 19.02
C GLU A 197 5.77 -31.18 18.97
N LEU A 198 4.65 -30.47 18.81
CA LEU A 198 3.34 -31.10 18.67
C LEU A 198 3.25 -31.93 17.40
N ALA A 199 3.78 -31.42 16.28
CA ALA A 199 3.79 -32.13 15.00
C ALA A 199 4.60 -33.44 15.11
N VAL A 200 5.78 -33.40 15.73
CA VAL A 200 6.63 -34.58 15.96
C VAL A 200 5.97 -35.57 16.92
N SER A 201 5.44 -35.07 18.04
CA SER A 201 4.77 -35.90 19.05
C SER A 201 3.54 -36.62 18.49
N ASN A 202 2.71 -35.91 17.72
CA ASN A 202 1.55 -36.50 17.06
C ASN A 202 1.96 -37.60 16.06
N ALA A 203 2.99 -37.34 15.24
CA ALA A 203 3.52 -38.34 14.30
C ALA A 203 4.07 -39.57 15.02
N ALA A 204 4.78 -39.40 16.14
CA ALA A 204 5.28 -40.50 16.96
C ALA A 204 4.14 -41.34 17.55
N LYS A 205 3.12 -40.71 18.13
CA LYS A 205 1.93 -41.38 18.69
C LYS A 205 1.17 -42.18 17.63
N LEU A 206 1.05 -41.64 16.41
CA LEU A 206 0.43 -42.36 15.28
C LEU A 206 1.23 -43.58 14.84
N ARG A 207 2.57 -43.49 14.83
CA ARG A 207 3.44 -44.62 14.50
C ARG A 207 3.33 -45.73 15.56
N MET A 208 3.21 -45.38 16.84
CA MET A 208 3.00 -46.37 17.91
C MET A 208 1.63 -47.04 17.82
N LYS A 209 0.56 -46.27 17.58
CA LYS A 209 -0.81 -46.81 17.46
C LYS A 209 -0.96 -47.81 16.31
N ARG A 210 -0.22 -47.61 15.20
CA ARG A 210 -0.18 -48.54 14.05
C ARG A 210 0.64 -49.81 14.30
N LYS A 211 1.51 -49.84 15.31
CA LYS A 211 2.32 -51.03 15.65
C LYS A 211 1.61 -51.99 16.62
N ILE A 212 0.53 -51.54 17.25
CA ILE A 212 -0.25 -52.29 18.25
C ILE A 212 -1.51 -52.91 17.58
N GLN A 213 -1.70 -52.67 16.29
CA GLN A 213 -2.83 -53.08 15.47
C GLN A 213 -2.44 -54.16 14.44
#